data_AF-V4JMY2-F1
#
_entry.id   AF-V4JMY2-F1
#
_cell.length_a   1.000
_cell.length_b   1.000
_cell.length_c   1.000
_cell.angle_alpha   90.00
_cell.angle_beta   90.00
_cell.angle_gamma   90.00
#
_symmetry.space_group_name_H-M   'P 1'
#
loop_
_entity.id
_entity.type
_entity.pdbx_description
1 polymer ?
#
loop_
_entity_poly.entity_id
_entity_poly.type
_entity_poly.pdbx_seq_one_letter_code
_entity_poly.pdbx_strand_id
1 'polypeptide(L)'
;LGSMAIGLVPIPLVDLAALVGVQLKLLHGLAGLYDIDFKADLGRSAIASLIGGIVPTTTSPSLAASLSKLIPGFGQTIATGSLVLLNGATTYALGKVFIQHFAAGGTFLTFDPEVVRDFFEQQCQEGRTVAESLRPKRRRDQATNQES
;
A
#
# COMPACT_ATOMS: atom_id res chain seq x y z
N LEU A 1 6.08 43.45 -7.57
CA LEU A 1 7.07 42.36 -7.49
C LEU A 1 6.36 41.11 -6.99
N GLY A 2 5.69 40.40 -7.90
CA GLY A 2 4.99 39.16 -7.60
C GLY A 2 5.78 38.01 -8.20
N SER A 3 6.35 37.17 -7.35
CA SER A 3 6.85 35.85 -7.73
C SER A 3 6.33 34.86 -6.71
N MET A 4 5.12 34.39 -6.99
CA MET A 4 4.61 33.13 -6.46
C MET A 4 5.51 32.01 -6.96
N ALA A 5 6.58 31.74 -6.23
CA ALA A 5 7.28 30.47 -6.29
C ALA A 5 6.86 29.67 -5.05
N ILE A 6 5.56 29.33 -4.97
CA ILE A 6 5.12 28.20 -4.17
C ILE A 6 5.67 26.98 -4.91
N GLY A 7 6.90 26.61 -4.57
CA GLY A 7 7.56 25.39 -5.01
C GLY A 7 6.89 24.16 -4.40
N LEU A 8 5.66 23.86 -4.82
CA LEU A 8 5.04 22.54 -4.69
C LEU A 8 5.72 21.58 -5.69
N VAL A 9 7.02 21.36 -5.45
CA VAL A 9 7.90 20.35 -6.03
C VAL A 9 7.35 18.96 -5.60
N PRO A 10 7.48 17.92 -6.44
CA PRO A 10 6.44 16.92 -6.70
C PRO A 10 6.02 16.12 -5.47
N ILE A 11 4.81 15.56 -5.51
CA ILE A 11 4.04 15.09 -4.36
C ILE A 11 4.18 13.55 -4.07
N PRO A 12 5.35 12.88 -4.11
CA PRO A 12 5.46 11.51 -3.56
C PRO A 12 5.18 11.39 -2.06
N LEU A 13 5.47 12.43 -1.28
CA LEU A 13 5.34 12.35 0.18
C LEU A 13 3.87 12.41 0.66
N VAL A 14 3.02 13.20 -0.02
CA VAL A 14 1.59 13.24 0.33
C VAL A 14 0.88 11.97 -0.12
N ASP A 15 1.27 11.40 -1.27
CA ASP A 15 0.73 10.10 -1.71
C ASP A 15 1.06 8.98 -0.71
N LEU A 16 2.29 8.96 -0.19
CA LEU A 16 2.68 8.05 0.89
C LEU A 16 1.89 8.30 2.18
N ALA A 17 1.72 9.56 2.60
CA ALA A 17 0.95 9.90 3.78
C ALA A 17 -0.53 9.52 3.65
N ALA A 18 -1.11 9.71 2.45
CA ALA A 18 -2.46 9.29 2.14
C ALA A 18 -2.59 7.75 2.21
N LEU A 19 -1.63 7.00 1.67
CA LEU A 19 -1.61 5.54 1.74
C LEU A 19 -1.56 5.02 3.19
N VAL A 20 -0.67 5.58 4.01
CA VAL A 20 -0.60 5.25 5.44
C VAL A 20 -1.91 5.64 6.15
N GLY A 21 -2.51 6.77 5.78
CA GLY A 21 -3.81 7.21 6.29
C GLY A 21 -4.93 6.20 6.00
N VAL A 22 -4.98 5.63 4.79
CA VAL A 22 -5.93 4.58 4.42
C VAL A 22 -5.72 3.32 5.27
N GLN A 23 -4.48 2.90 5.45
CA GLN A 23 -4.16 1.72 6.27
C GLN A 23 -4.50 1.95 7.75
N LEU A 24 -4.23 3.14 8.30
CA LEU A 24 -4.61 3.49 9.67
C LEU A 24 -6.13 3.52 9.86
N LYS A 25 -6.89 4.03 8.88
CA LYS A 25 -8.36 3.99 8.90
C LYS A 25 -8.89 2.56 8.92
N LEU A 26 -8.24 1.65 8.19
CA LEU A 26 -8.58 0.22 8.21
C LEU A 26 -8.32 -0.39 9.60
N LEU A 27 -7.15 -0.15 10.19
CA LEU A 27 -6.83 -0.61 11.55
C LEU A 27 -7.80 -0.03 12.59
N HIS A 28 -8.19 1.23 12.47
CA HIS A 28 -9.18 1.86 13.34
C HIS A 28 -10.55 1.19 13.25
N GLY A 29 -11.01 0.90 12.03
CA GLY A 29 -12.26 0.16 11.82
C GLY A 29 -12.21 -1.24 12.44
N LEU A 30 -11.11 -1.96 12.25
CA LEU A 30 -10.91 -3.27 12.88
C LEU A 30 -10.90 -3.18 14.40
N ALA A 31 -10.18 -2.21 14.97
CA ALA A 31 -10.14 -2.02 16.42
C ALA A 31 -11.54 -1.82 17.00
N GLY A 32 -12.39 -1.02 16.34
CA GLY A 32 -13.78 -0.83 16.74
C GLY A 32 -14.64 -2.10 16.65
N LEU A 33 -14.38 -2.99 15.68
CA LEU A 33 -15.10 -4.27 15.57
C LEU A 33 -14.76 -5.25 16.71
N TYR A 34 -13.58 -5.13 17.31
CA TYR A 34 -13.09 -5.98 18.39
C TYR A 34 -13.13 -5.29 19.76
N ASP A 35 -13.73 -4.10 19.87
CA ASP A 35 -13.79 -3.29 21.09
C ASP A 35 -12.40 -2.96 21.67
N ILE A 36 -11.43 -2.66 20.80
CA ILE A 36 -10.06 -2.32 21.15
C ILE A 36 -9.84 -0.82 20.97
N ASP A 37 -9.20 -0.20 21.96
CA ASP A 37 -8.78 1.21 21.86
C ASP A 37 -7.77 1.42 20.71
N PHE A 38 -8.17 2.21 19.73
CA PHE A 38 -7.30 2.53 18.61
C PHE A 38 -6.14 3.44 19.04
N LYS A 39 -4.91 3.00 18.75
CA LYS A 39 -3.68 3.77 19.01
C LYS A 39 -2.96 4.07 17.69
N ALA A 40 -3.14 5.28 17.17
CA ALA A 40 -2.64 5.67 15.86
C ALA A 40 -1.11 5.52 15.71
N ASP A 41 -0.33 5.88 16.73
CA ASP A 41 1.14 5.78 16.67
C ASP A 41 1.61 4.33 16.66
N LEU A 42 0.97 3.45 17.43
CA LEU A 42 1.26 2.00 17.42
C LEU A 42 0.80 1.36 16.11
N GLY A 43 -0.37 1.74 15.60
CA GLY A 43 -0.83 1.31 14.28
C GLY A 43 0.15 1.72 13.18
N ARG A 44 0.68 2.95 13.21
CA ARG A 44 1.68 3.44 12.26
C ARG A 44 2.98 2.66 12.39
N SER A 45 3.44 2.42 13.61
CA SER A 45 4.64 1.63 13.89
C SER A 45 4.50 0.19 13.40
N ALA A 46 3.36 -0.44 13.63
CA ALA A 46 3.07 -1.80 13.14
C ALA A 46 3.06 -1.88 11.62
N ILE A 47 2.38 -0.94 10.95
CA ILE A 47 2.39 -0.80 9.49
C ILE A 47 3.84 -0.66 8.98
N ALA A 48 4.60 0.28 9.55
CA ALA A 48 5.98 0.55 9.14
C ALA A 48 6.89 -0.66 9.38
N SER A 49 6.69 -1.41 10.45
CA SER A 49 7.48 -2.60 10.78
C SER A 49 7.18 -3.75 9.83
N LEU A 50 5.92 -3.96 9.47
CA LEU A 50 5.53 -4.95 8.49
C LEU A 50 6.03 -4.57 7.09
N ILE A 51 5.78 -3.35 6.62
CA ILE A 51 6.19 -2.92 5.27
C ILE A 51 7.71 -2.76 5.16
N GLY A 52 8.34 -2.17 6.18
CA GLY A 52 9.78 -1.91 6.22
C GLY A 52 10.62 -3.19 6.23
N GLY A 53 10.10 -4.28 6.81
CA GLY A 53 10.76 -5.58 6.77
C GLY A 53 10.77 -6.24 5.38
N ILE A 54 9.85 -5.86 4.49
CA ILE A 54 9.76 -6.40 3.11
C ILE A 54 10.72 -5.67 2.16
N VAL A 55 11.14 -4.44 2.49
CA VAL A 55 12.02 -3.66 1.63
C VAL A 55 13.47 -4.03 1.98
N PRO A 56 14.19 -4.78 1.13
CA PRO A 56 15.60 -5.01 1.36
C PRO A 56 16.29 -3.64 1.41
N THR A 57 17.02 -3.37 2.48
CA THR A 57 17.79 -2.12 2.68
C THR A 57 18.77 -1.83 1.53
N THR A 58 19.04 -2.84 0.69
CA THR A 58 19.86 -2.78 -0.53
C THR A 58 19.16 -2.19 -1.76
N THR A 59 17.83 -1.97 -1.72
CA THR A 59 17.03 -1.52 -2.89
C THR A 59 16.84 0.00 -2.96
N SER A 60 17.37 0.75 -1.98
CA SER A 60 17.18 2.20 -1.87
C SER A 60 17.67 3.00 -3.10
N PRO A 61 18.77 2.65 -3.79
CA PRO A 61 19.17 3.36 -5.00
C PRO A 61 18.36 2.94 -6.23
N SER A 62 17.97 1.66 -6.32
CA SER A 62 17.32 1.07 -7.50
C SER A 62 15.85 1.47 -7.64
N LEU A 63 15.14 1.62 -6.51
CA LEU A 63 13.76 2.11 -6.51
C LEU A 63 13.73 3.62 -6.79
N ALA A 64 14.66 4.40 -6.21
CA ALA A 64 14.85 5.81 -6.55
C ALA A 64 15.24 6.00 -8.04
N ALA A 65 16.10 5.12 -8.58
CA ALA A 65 16.46 5.10 -10.00
C ALA A 65 15.34 4.64 -10.94
N SER A 66 14.36 3.88 -10.42
CA SER A 66 13.16 3.47 -11.18
C SER A 66 12.08 4.54 -11.15
N LEU A 67 11.99 5.28 -10.03
CA LEU A 67 11.18 6.49 -9.91
C LEU A 67 11.77 7.65 -10.74
N SER A 68 13.10 7.75 -10.89
CA SER A 68 13.70 8.74 -11.79
C SER A 68 13.55 8.41 -13.29
N LYS A 69 13.24 7.14 -13.62
CA LYS A 69 12.80 6.71 -14.96
C LYS A 69 11.31 6.96 -15.24
N LEU A 70 10.58 7.63 -14.33
CA LEU A 70 9.34 8.35 -14.64
C LEU A 70 9.67 9.60 -15.48
N ILE A 71 10.40 9.40 -16.57
CA ILE A 71 10.59 10.38 -17.64
C ILE A 71 9.20 10.57 -18.28
N PRO A 72 8.71 11.81 -18.41
CA PRO A 72 7.40 12.08 -19.00
C PRO A 72 7.39 11.62 -20.46
N GLY A 73 6.42 10.80 -20.86
CA GLY A 73 6.21 10.48 -22.29
C GLY A 73 5.67 9.08 -22.58
N PHE A 74 6.39 8.00 -22.23
CA PHE A 74 6.07 6.67 -22.80
C PHE A 74 6.24 5.44 -21.87
N GLY A 75 6.38 5.62 -20.55
CA GLY A 75 6.63 4.49 -19.61
C GLY A 75 5.55 4.16 -18.57
N GLN A 76 4.46 4.94 -18.47
CA GLN A 76 3.62 4.92 -17.25
C GLN A 76 2.57 3.79 -17.14
N THR A 77 2.17 3.14 -18.22
CA THR A 77 1.01 2.23 -18.17
C THR A 77 1.30 0.89 -17.48
N ILE A 78 2.55 0.40 -17.53
CA ILE A 78 2.93 -0.88 -16.91
C ILE A 78 3.29 -0.68 -15.43
N ALA A 79 3.93 0.43 -15.07
CA ALA A 79 4.38 0.70 -13.69
C ALA A 79 3.22 0.95 -12.71
N THR A 80 2.19 1.69 -13.12
CA THR A 80 1.00 1.94 -12.27
C THR A 80 0.26 0.65 -11.93
N GLY A 81 0.31 -0.33 -12.83
CA GLY A 81 -0.40 -1.57 -12.65
C GLY A 81 0.12 -2.41 -11.48
N SER A 82 1.44 -2.61 -11.43
CA SER A 82 2.09 -3.39 -10.38
C SER A 82 1.99 -2.71 -9.02
N LEU A 83 2.06 -1.37 -8.97
CA LEU A 83 1.91 -0.61 -7.73
C LEU A 83 0.50 -0.72 -7.13
N VAL A 84 -0.55 -0.64 -7.96
CA VAL A 84 -1.94 -0.81 -7.48
C VAL A 84 -2.16 -2.23 -6.92
N LEU A 85 -1.61 -3.26 -7.58
CA LEU A 85 -1.68 -4.63 -7.10
C LEU A 85 -0.94 -4.81 -5.78
N LEU A 86 0.28 -4.26 -5.68
CA LEU A 86 1.09 -4.33 -4.47
C LEU A 86 0.42 -3.59 -3.30
N ASN A 87 -0.11 -2.39 -3.53
CA ASN A 87 -0.80 -1.61 -2.51
C ASN A 87 -2.08 -2.31 -2.04
N GLY A 88 -2.84 -2.89 -2.97
CA GLY A 88 -4.02 -3.69 -2.67
C GLY A 88 -3.68 -4.94 -1.85
N ALA A 89 -2.65 -5.68 -2.26
CA ALA A 89 -2.15 -6.86 -1.57
C ALA A 89 -1.68 -6.54 -0.14
N THR A 90 -0.92 -5.46 0.03
CA THR A 90 -0.42 -5.02 1.34
C THR A 90 -1.58 -4.63 2.26
N THR A 91 -2.57 -3.91 1.74
CA THR A 91 -3.75 -3.51 2.51
C THR A 91 -4.59 -4.72 2.92
N TYR A 92 -4.75 -5.70 2.02
CA TYR A 92 -5.40 -6.97 2.32
C TYR A 92 -4.66 -7.73 3.43
N ALA A 93 -3.35 -7.88 3.30
CA ALA A 93 -2.53 -8.59 4.27
C ALA A 93 -2.56 -7.94 5.67
N LEU A 94 -2.45 -6.61 5.74
CA LEU A 94 -2.61 -5.87 7.00
C LEU A 94 -3.95 -6.16 7.67
N GLY A 95 -5.04 -6.14 6.90
CA GLY A 95 -6.35 -6.48 7.42
C GLY A 95 -6.41 -7.89 7.98
N LYS A 96 -5.89 -8.88 7.25
CA LYS A 96 -5.90 -10.28 7.67
C LYS A 96 -5.07 -10.52 8.94
N VAL A 97 -3.88 -9.92 9.03
CA VAL A 97 -3.01 -9.98 10.21
C VAL A 97 -3.71 -9.40 11.43
N PHE A 98 -4.27 -8.20 11.33
CA PHE A 98 -4.91 -7.55 12.47
C PHE A 98 -6.23 -8.22 12.86
N ILE A 99 -6.99 -8.75 11.91
CA ILE A 99 -8.16 -9.61 12.19
C ILE A 99 -7.73 -10.82 13.03
N GLN A 100 -6.69 -11.55 12.61
CA GLN A 100 -6.22 -12.71 13.36
C GLN A 100 -5.69 -12.32 14.75
N HIS A 101 -4.89 -11.26 14.82
CA HIS A 101 -4.31 -10.77 16.08
C HIS A 101 -5.37 -10.36 17.09
N PHE A 102 -6.37 -9.59 16.65
CA PHE A 102 -7.46 -9.15 17.52
C PHE A 102 -8.43 -10.27 17.87
N ALA A 103 -8.74 -11.18 16.93
CA ALA A 103 -9.55 -12.36 17.22
C ALA A 103 -8.89 -13.30 18.23
N ALA A 104 -7.57 -13.31 18.33
CA ALA A 104 -6.81 -14.03 19.35
C ALA A 104 -6.74 -13.29 20.70
N GLY A 105 -7.40 -12.14 20.84
CA GLY A 105 -7.38 -11.30 22.05
C GLY A 105 -6.19 -10.34 22.15
N GLY A 106 -5.41 -10.20 21.08
CA GLY A 106 -4.31 -9.23 21.00
C GLY A 106 -4.81 -7.78 20.88
N THR A 107 -3.94 -6.83 21.20
CA THR A 107 -4.17 -5.39 21.03
C THR A 107 -2.99 -4.74 20.31
N PHE A 108 -3.06 -3.44 20.02
CA PHE A 108 -1.91 -2.71 19.48
C PHE A 108 -0.67 -2.76 20.38
N LEU A 109 -0.83 -2.91 21.70
CA LEU A 109 0.28 -2.97 22.66
C LEU A 109 0.98 -4.33 22.67
N THR A 110 0.27 -5.39 22.29
CA THR A 110 0.78 -6.77 22.28
C THR A 110 1.13 -7.24 20.88
N PHE A 111 1.09 -6.34 19.90
CA PHE A 111 1.39 -6.66 18.52
C PHE A 111 2.90 -6.85 18.33
N ASP A 112 3.27 -8.02 17.82
CA ASP A 112 4.65 -8.37 17.50
C ASP A 112 4.79 -8.62 15.98
N PRO A 113 5.48 -7.73 15.24
CA PRO A 113 5.66 -7.86 13.79
C PRO A 113 6.56 -9.04 13.39
N GLU A 114 7.38 -9.58 14.28
CA GLU A 114 8.21 -10.76 13.98
C GLU A 114 7.37 -12.03 14.00
N VAL A 115 6.46 -12.15 14.98
CA VAL A 115 5.58 -13.31 15.15
C VAL A 115 4.62 -13.47 13.96
N VAL A 116 4.10 -12.37 13.43
CA VAL A 116 3.10 -12.40 12.35
C VAL A 116 3.71 -12.26 10.95
N ARG A 117 5.05 -12.21 10.84
CA ARG A 117 5.79 -11.93 9.60
C ARG A 117 5.41 -12.89 8.48
N ASP A 118 5.55 -14.19 8.74
CA ASP A 118 5.32 -15.23 7.74
C ASP A 118 3.86 -15.21 7.26
N PHE A 119 2.93 -15.00 8.18
CA PHE A 119 1.52 -14.88 7.85
C PHE A 119 1.24 -13.64 7.00
N PHE A 120 1.84 -12.51 7.35
CA PHE A 120 1.73 -11.27 6.57
C PHE A 120 2.25 -11.46 5.13
N GLU A 121 3.40 -12.11 4.93
CA GLU A 121 3.95 -12.40 3.60
C GLU A 121 3.06 -13.35 2.80
N GLN A 122 2.54 -14.40 3.43
CA GLN A 122 1.59 -15.33 2.82
C GLN A 122 0.33 -14.58 2.36
N GLN A 123 -0.21 -13.70 3.21
CA GLN A 123 -1.40 -12.92 2.89
C GLN A 123 -1.13 -11.83 1.85
N CYS A 124 0.10 -11.32 1.73
CA CYS A 124 0.48 -10.44 0.62
C CYS A 124 0.41 -11.19 -0.72
N GLN A 125 0.91 -12.43 -0.76
CA GLN A 125 0.85 -13.23 -1.98
C GLN A 125 -0.60 -13.56 -2.37
N GLU A 126 -1.43 -13.94 -1.40
CA GLU A 126 -2.87 -14.15 -1.60
C GLU A 126 -3.57 -12.85 -2.05
N GLY A 127 -3.28 -11.74 -1.37
CA GLY A 127 -3.82 -10.42 -1.66
C GLY A 127 -3.48 -9.93 -3.07
N ARG A 128 -2.33 -10.33 -3.63
CA ARG A 128 -1.96 -10.06 -5.03
C ARG A 128 -2.93 -10.74 -5.98
N THR A 129 -3.24 -12.01 -5.77
CA THR A 129 -4.21 -12.76 -6.58
C THR A 129 -5.63 -12.19 -6.44
N VAL A 130 -6.04 -11.82 -5.23
CA VAL A 130 -7.32 -11.16 -4.99
C VAL A 130 -7.39 -9.82 -5.73
N ALA A 131 -6.37 -8.97 -5.59
CA ALA A 131 -6.30 -7.68 -6.28
C ALA A 131 -6.27 -7.83 -7.81
N GLU A 132 -5.64 -8.88 -8.33
CA GLU A 132 -5.65 -9.22 -9.76
C GLU A 132 -7.05 -9.59 -10.25
N SER A 133 -7.80 -10.38 -9.47
CA SER A 133 -9.17 -10.78 -9.81
C SER A 133 -10.18 -9.62 -9.79
N LEU A 134 -9.94 -8.63 -8.93
CA LEU A 134 -10.80 -7.44 -8.79
C LEU A 134 -10.50 -6.35 -9.81
N ARG A 135 -9.45 -6.51 -10.63
CA ARG A 135 -9.18 -5.57 -11.71
C ARG A 135 -10.30 -5.64 -12.75
N PRO A 136 -10.99 -4.52 -13.04
CA PRO A 136 -11.94 -4.50 -14.14
C PRO A 136 -11.18 -4.87 -15.43
N LYS A 137 -11.69 -5.87 -16.17
CA LYS A 137 -11.18 -6.20 -17.50
C LYS A 137 -11.29 -4.94 -18.35
N ARG A 138 -10.17 -4.25 -18.57
CA ARG A 138 -10.13 -3.05 -19.41
C ARG A 138 -10.58 -3.47 -20.81
N ARG A 139 -11.77 -3.02 -21.20
CA ARG A 139 -12.41 -3.29 -22.50
C ARG A 139 -11.38 -3.01 -23.60
N ARG A 140 -10.94 -4.05 -24.29
CA ARG A 140 -10.08 -3.96 -25.47
C ARG A 140 -10.94 -3.56 -26.68
N ASP A 141 -11.73 -2.49 -26.56
CA ASP A 141 -12.68 -2.01 -27.60
C ASP A 141 -12.51 -0.50 -27.87
N GLN A 142 -11.27 0.00 -27.87
CA GLN A 142 -10.94 1.30 -28.46
C GLN A 142 -9.76 1.12 -29.42
N ALA A 143 -9.91 0.28 -30.45
CA ALA A 143 -8.99 0.20 -31.59
C ALA A 143 -9.54 -0.57 -32.82
N THR A 144 -10.86 -0.73 -32.96
CA THR A 144 -11.44 -1.28 -34.21
C THR A 144 -12.84 -0.70 -34.40
N ASN A 145 -12.90 0.49 -34.98
CA ASN A 145 -13.98 1.02 -35.82
C ASN A 145 -13.79 2.52 -35.98
N GLN A 146 -12.68 2.88 -36.62
CA GLN A 146 -12.55 4.16 -37.28
C GLN A 146 -11.72 3.92 -38.54
N GLU A 147 -12.27 3.12 -39.44
CA GLU A 147 -12.00 3.09 -40.89
C GLU A 147 -12.85 2.00 -41.55
N SER A 148 -14.05 2.40 -41.97
CA SER A 148 -14.76 1.92 -43.16
C SER A 148 -15.73 3.01 -43.59
#